data_AF-A0A538LRI2-F1
#
_entry.id   AF-A0A538LRI2-F1
#
_cell.length_a   1.000
_cell.length_b   1.000
_cell.length_c   1.000
_cell.angle_alpha   90.00
_cell.angle_beta   90.00
_cell.angle_gamma   90.00
#
_symmetry.space_group_name_H-M   'P 1'
#
loop_
_entity.id
_entity.type
_entity.pdbx_description
1 polymer ?
#
loop_
_entity_poly.entity_id
_entity_poly.type
_entity_poly.pdbx_seq_one_letter_code
_entity_poly.pdbx_strand_id
1 'polypeptide(L)'
;MAVHPRTRRPPARAAARAALRNDVVIAGIALLAAYDLALAVFMAAWPHAFYVHVGPFGLRNDHYIRDTATFNAAVGVGLALALRRPSWRVPMLAITTLQFALHSINHLVDIDKAYPAWNGYFDFFSLAVATIAIAGLLRVARGDAEAGAGRSWKGANR
;
A
#
# COMPACT_ATOMS: atom_id res chain seq x y z
N MET A 1 -47.39 2.04 -24.53
CA MET A 1 -46.79 0.97 -23.70
C MET A 1 -45.31 1.30 -23.48
N ALA A 2 -44.96 1.83 -22.31
CA ALA A 2 -43.58 2.14 -21.97
C ALA A 2 -42.88 0.89 -21.44
N VAL A 3 -41.90 0.37 -22.19
CA VAL A 3 -41.07 -0.75 -21.76
C VAL A 3 -40.08 -0.22 -20.72
N HIS A 4 -40.37 -0.43 -19.43
CA HIS A 4 -39.40 -0.14 -18.38
C HIS A 4 -38.14 -0.99 -18.62
N PRO A 5 -36.95 -0.36 -18.77
CA PRO A 5 -35.72 -1.12 -18.98
C PRO A 5 -35.41 -1.90 -17.70
N ARG A 6 -35.61 -3.22 -17.75
CA ARG A 6 -35.21 -4.14 -16.66
C ARG A 6 -33.69 -4.02 -16.47
N THR A 7 -33.29 -3.39 -15.37
CA THR A 7 -31.90 -3.40 -14.91
C THR A 7 -31.55 -4.85 -14.57
N ARG A 8 -30.78 -5.52 -15.45
CA ARG A 8 -30.27 -6.86 -15.17
C ARG A 8 -29.33 -6.75 -13.96
N ARG A 9 -29.79 -7.23 -12.80
CA ARG A 9 -28.93 -7.44 -11.63
C ARG A 9 -27.75 -8.33 -12.06
N PRO A 10 -26.51 -7.99 -11.69
CA PRO A 10 -25.37 -8.85 -11.97
C PRO A 10 -25.62 -10.23 -11.33
N PRO A 11 -25.16 -11.33 -11.97
CA PRO A 11 -25.29 -12.66 -11.38
C PRO A 11 -24.61 -12.68 -10.00
N ALA A 12 -25.21 -13.39 -9.04
CA ALA A 12 -24.78 -13.37 -7.63
C ALA A 12 -23.27 -13.62 -7.43
N ARG A 13 -22.67 -14.48 -8.27
CA ARG A 13 -21.21 -14.74 -8.29
C ARG A 13 -20.37 -13.51 -8.63
N ALA A 14 -20.83 -12.66 -9.55
CA ALA A 14 -20.10 -11.44 -9.93
C ALA A 14 -20.15 -10.39 -8.82
N ALA A 15 -21.30 -10.25 -8.15
CA ALA A 15 -21.45 -9.36 -7.00
C ALA A 15 -20.56 -9.81 -5.82
N ALA A 16 -20.55 -11.10 -5.51
CA ALA A 16 -19.69 -11.67 -4.47
C ALA A 16 -18.20 -11.46 -4.75
N ARG A 17 -17.76 -11.64 -6.00
CA ARG A 17 -16.36 -11.36 -6.42
C ARG A 17 -15.99 -9.88 -6.28
N ALA A 18 -16.91 -8.98 -6.60
CA ALA A 18 -16.68 -7.54 -6.44
C ALA A 18 -16.57 -7.15 -4.96
N ALA A 19 -17.42 -7.70 -4.10
CA ALA A 19 -17.33 -7.51 -2.65
C ALA A 19 -15.98 -8.01 -2.11
N LEU A 20 -15.60 -9.26 -2.42
CA LEU A 20 -14.31 -9.82 -2.00
C LEU A 20 -13.12 -8.98 -2.46
N ARG A 21 -13.12 -8.49 -3.71
CA ARG A 21 -12.04 -7.63 -4.22
C ARG A 21 -11.94 -6.31 -3.43
N ASN A 22 -13.08 -5.69 -3.14
CA ASN A 22 -13.11 -4.48 -2.30
C ASN A 22 -12.63 -4.77 -0.88
N ASP A 23 -13.03 -5.89 -0.28
CA ASP A 23 -12.61 -6.28 1.07
C ASP A 23 -11.09 -6.54 1.13
N VAL A 24 -10.52 -7.19 0.12
CA VAL A 24 -9.07 -7.39 -0.03
C VAL A 24 -8.34 -6.05 -0.12
N VAL A 25 -8.85 -5.09 -0.91
CA VAL A 25 -8.25 -3.74 -1.00
C VAL A 25 -8.31 -3.03 0.34
N ILE A 26 -9.45 -3.08 1.04
CA ILE A 26 -9.61 -2.44 2.35
C ILE A 26 -8.68 -3.06 3.38
N ALA A 27 -8.62 -4.40 3.45
CA ALA A 27 -7.75 -5.13 4.36
C ALA A 27 -6.27 -4.81 4.07
N GLY A 28 -5.87 -4.79 2.80
CA GLY A 28 -4.52 -4.43 2.39
C GLY A 28 -4.14 -3.00 2.80
N ILE A 29 -5.02 -2.02 2.56
CA ILE A 29 -4.79 -0.62 2.98
C ILE A 29 -4.72 -0.52 4.51
N ALA A 30 -5.58 -1.21 5.24
CA ALA A 30 -5.58 -1.18 6.70
C ALA A 30 -4.29 -1.79 7.28
N LEU A 31 -3.83 -2.90 6.71
CA LEU A 31 -2.58 -3.53 7.10
C LEU A 31 -1.37 -2.63 6.83
N LEU A 32 -1.29 -2.03 5.63
CA LEU A 32 -0.21 -1.11 5.28
C LEU A 32 -0.22 0.12 6.19
N ALA A 33 -1.38 0.73 6.41
CA ALA A 33 -1.51 1.87 7.33
C ALA A 33 -1.03 1.52 8.75
N ALA A 34 -1.42 0.36 9.29
CA ALA A 34 -0.98 -0.09 10.60
C ALA A 34 0.53 -0.37 10.63
N TYR A 35 1.06 -1.01 9.59
CA TYR A 35 2.49 -1.30 9.44
C TYR A 35 3.33 -0.02 9.41
N ASP A 36 3.00 0.93 8.52
CA ASP A 36 3.74 2.19 8.36
C ASP A 36 3.70 3.04 9.64
N LEU A 37 2.55 3.10 10.33
CA LEU A 37 2.42 3.83 11.58
C LEU A 37 3.18 3.17 12.73
N ALA A 38 3.09 1.84 12.86
CA ALA A 38 3.83 1.11 13.87
C ALA A 38 5.34 1.23 13.66
N LEU A 39 5.80 1.15 12.40
CA LEU A 39 7.20 1.30 12.04
C LEU A 39 7.69 2.73 12.31
N ALA A 40 6.89 3.74 11.99
CA ALA A 40 7.20 5.13 12.33
C ALA A 40 7.36 5.33 13.84
N VAL A 41 6.43 4.80 14.65
CA VAL A 41 6.55 4.86 16.12
C VAL A 41 7.81 4.15 16.60
N PHE A 42 8.10 2.95 16.06
CA PHE A 42 9.29 2.19 16.43
C PHE A 42 10.58 2.95 16.13
N MET A 43 10.72 3.49 14.92
CA MET A 43 11.88 4.28 14.51
C MET A 43 12.05 5.55 15.35
N ALA A 44 10.95 6.25 15.66
CA ALA A 44 11.00 7.50 16.41
C ALA A 44 11.38 7.28 17.88
N ALA A 45 10.77 6.28 18.53
CA ALA A 45 10.95 6.01 19.95
C ALA A 45 12.21 5.19 20.26
N TRP A 46 12.59 4.26 19.38
CA TRP A 46 13.73 3.35 19.60
C TRP A 46 14.64 3.22 18.37
N PRO A 47 15.27 4.32 17.90
CA PRO A 47 16.07 4.31 16.67
C PRO A 47 17.27 3.35 16.75
N HIS A 48 17.88 3.18 17.93
CA HIS A 48 18.96 2.20 18.12
C HIS A 48 18.47 0.76 17.92
N ALA A 49 17.32 0.40 18.48
CA ALA A 49 16.76 -0.94 18.33
C ALA A 49 16.34 -1.20 16.88
N PHE A 50 15.76 -0.21 16.21
CA PHE A 50 15.46 -0.29 14.78
C PHE A 50 16.73 -0.54 13.96
N TYR A 51 17.80 0.21 14.21
CA TYR A 51 19.07 0.00 13.52
C TYR A 51 19.61 -1.42 13.73
N VAL A 52 19.65 -1.92 14.97
CA VAL A 52 20.22 -3.25 15.26
C VAL A 52 19.39 -4.39 14.66
N HIS A 53 18.06 -4.27 14.61
CA HIS A 53 17.18 -5.38 14.26
C HIS A 53 16.55 -5.32 12.87
N VAL A 54 16.51 -4.14 12.25
CA VAL A 54 15.78 -3.93 10.98
C VAL A 54 16.65 -3.21 9.95
N GLY A 55 17.38 -2.18 10.36
CA GLY A 55 18.17 -1.36 9.43
C GLY A 55 19.68 -1.32 9.70
N PRO A 56 20.40 -2.45 9.87
CA PRO A 56 21.83 -2.42 10.19
C PRO A 56 22.68 -2.18 8.93
N PHE A 57 22.37 -1.13 8.17
CA PHE A 57 23.06 -0.72 6.95
C PHE A 57 23.99 0.46 7.24
N GLY A 58 25.28 0.28 6.98
CA GLY A 58 26.27 1.35 7.14
C GLY A 58 26.40 1.86 8.58
N LEU A 59 26.67 3.17 8.75
CA LEU A 59 26.79 3.80 10.06
C LEU A 59 25.42 4.29 10.57
N ARG A 60 25.12 4.03 11.85
CA ARG A 60 23.88 4.49 12.49
C ARG A 60 23.79 6.01 12.53
N ASN A 61 22.65 6.55 12.08
CA ASN A 61 22.30 7.97 12.19
C ASN A 61 20.85 8.13 12.69
N ASP A 62 20.68 8.48 13.96
CA ASP A 62 19.35 8.62 14.58
C ASP A 62 18.50 9.74 14.00
N HIS A 63 19.14 10.79 13.47
CA HIS A 63 18.41 11.88 12.82
C HIS A 63 17.72 11.36 11.55
N TYR A 64 18.47 10.68 10.67
CA TYR A 64 17.90 10.11 9.44
C TYR A 64 16.91 8.97 9.67
N ILE A 65 17.08 8.19 10.75
CA ILE A 65 16.06 7.21 11.17
C ILE A 65 14.75 7.92 11.53
N ARG A 66 14.81 9.04 12.26
CA ARG A 66 13.62 9.83 12.60
C ARG A 66 13.02 10.54 11.39
N ASP A 67 13.83 11.02 10.45
CA ASP A 67 13.32 11.58 9.20
C ASP A 67 12.54 10.52 8.42
N THR A 68 13.09 9.30 8.33
CA THR A 68 12.42 8.16 7.71
C THR A 68 11.14 7.79 8.48
N ALA A 69 11.14 7.91 9.82
CA ALA A 69 9.94 7.74 10.64
C ALA A 69 8.82 8.72 10.25
N THR A 70 9.14 10.00 10.06
CA THR A 70 8.13 10.99 9.67
C THR A 70 7.53 10.71 8.29
N PHE A 71 8.35 10.22 7.35
CA PHE A 71 7.90 9.82 6.04
C PHE A 71 6.96 8.60 6.08
N ASN A 72 7.31 7.56 6.85
CA ASN A 72 6.44 6.40 7.08
C ASN A 72 5.12 6.82 7.75
N ALA A 73 5.18 7.71 8.75
CA ALA A 73 3.98 8.23 9.39
C ALA A 73 3.04 8.93 8.39
N ALA A 74 3.58 9.75 7.48
CA ALA A 74 2.80 10.43 6.47
C ALA A 74 2.10 9.45 5.50
N VAL A 75 2.80 8.42 5.03
CA VAL A 75 2.23 7.36 4.19
C VAL A 75 1.13 6.60 4.94
N GLY A 76 1.41 6.18 6.19
CA GLY A 76 0.46 5.46 7.04
C GLY A 76 -0.81 6.26 7.33
N VAL A 77 -0.69 7.56 7.66
CA VAL A 77 -1.84 8.46 7.84
C VAL A 77 -2.63 8.58 6.52
N GLY A 78 -1.97 8.79 5.39
CA GLY A 78 -2.63 8.89 4.10
C GLY A 78 -3.44 7.63 3.75
N LEU A 79 -2.87 6.44 3.99
CA LEU A 79 -3.55 5.16 3.81
C LEU A 79 -4.73 4.99 4.79
N ALA A 80 -4.57 5.38 6.05
CA ALA A 80 -5.66 5.36 7.03
C ALA A 80 -6.83 6.26 6.59
N LEU A 81 -6.54 7.45 6.04
CA LEU A 81 -7.55 8.34 5.47
C LEU A 81 -8.24 7.73 4.24
N ALA A 82 -7.50 6.97 3.42
CA ALA A 82 -8.05 6.27 2.26
C ALA A 82 -9.06 5.16 2.61
N LEU A 83 -9.05 4.65 3.84
CA LEU A 83 -10.10 3.76 4.34
C LEU A 83 -11.46 4.48 4.39
N ARG A 84 -11.46 5.76 4.82
CA ARG A 84 -12.67 6.59 4.92
C ARG A 84 -13.00 7.34 3.62
N ARG A 85 -12.02 7.52 2.74
CA ARG A 85 -12.16 8.25 1.47
C ARG A 85 -11.79 7.32 0.30
N PRO A 86 -12.76 6.59 -0.30
CA PRO A 86 -12.47 5.63 -1.37
C PRO A 86 -11.74 6.21 -2.58
N SER A 87 -11.94 7.50 -2.90
CA SER A 87 -11.23 8.20 -3.98
C SER A 87 -9.72 8.35 -3.70
N TRP A 88 -9.28 8.24 -2.45
CA TRP A 88 -7.86 8.32 -2.06
C TRP A 88 -7.14 6.98 -2.14
N ARG A 89 -7.85 5.86 -2.29
CA ARG A 89 -7.25 4.52 -2.31
C ARG A 89 -6.25 4.36 -3.44
N VAL A 90 -6.63 4.75 -4.66
CA VAL A 90 -5.77 4.66 -5.85
C VAL A 90 -4.52 5.55 -5.71
N PRO A 91 -4.61 6.87 -5.44
CA PRO A 91 -3.42 7.71 -5.33
C PRO A 91 -2.51 7.29 -4.17
N MET A 92 -3.07 6.91 -3.01
CA MET A 92 -2.24 6.46 -1.89
C MET A 92 -1.55 5.14 -2.17
N LEU A 93 -2.25 4.13 -2.73
CA LEU A 93 -1.60 2.89 -3.15
C LEU A 93 -0.54 3.12 -4.23
N ALA A 94 -0.72 4.10 -5.12
CA ALA A 94 0.29 4.47 -6.11
C ALA A 94 1.54 5.07 -5.48
N ILE A 95 1.37 6.02 -4.55
CA ILE A 95 2.49 6.61 -3.80
C ILE A 95 3.22 5.53 -3.00
N THR A 96 2.50 4.67 -2.27
CA THR A 96 3.09 3.57 -1.50
C THR A 96 3.81 2.57 -2.41
N THR A 97 3.25 2.24 -3.59
CA THR A 97 3.93 1.36 -4.55
C THR A 97 5.25 1.97 -5.02
N LEU A 98 5.25 3.25 -5.40
CA LEU A 98 6.44 3.94 -5.86
C LEU A 98 7.51 3.99 -4.75
N GLN A 99 7.08 4.31 -3.54
CA GLN A 99 7.94 4.33 -2.37
C GLN A 99 8.61 2.97 -2.14
N PHE A 100 7.83 1.90 -2.06
CA PHE A 100 8.35 0.55 -1.83
C PHE A 100 9.27 0.09 -2.96
N ALA A 101 8.98 0.45 -4.21
CA ALA A 101 9.82 0.14 -5.36
C ALA A 101 11.18 0.86 -5.28
N LEU A 102 11.18 2.17 -5.03
CA LEU A 102 12.41 2.96 -4.87
C LEU A 102 13.22 2.48 -3.65
N HIS A 103 12.54 2.14 -2.56
CA HIS A 103 13.15 1.60 -1.35
C HIS A 103 13.78 0.23 -1.61
N SER A 104 13.11 -0.64 -2.37
CA SER A 104 13.67 -1.93 -2.80
C SER A 104 14.94 -1.74 -3.61
N ILE A 105 14.97 -0.77 -4.53
CA ILE A 105 16.18 -0.44 -5.31
C ILE A 105 17.30 0.04 -4.38
N ASN A 106 17.00 0.90 -3.40
CA ASN A 106 17.98 1.36 -2.42
C ASN A 106 18.60 0.17 -1.65
N HIS A 107 17.78 -0.77 -1.19
CA HIS A 107 18.27 -1.98 -0.50
C HIS A 107 19.04 -2.92 -1.42
N LEU A 108 18.73 -2.96 -2.72
CA LEU A 108 19.51 -3.75 -3.67
C LEU A 108 20.92 -3.17 -3.85
N VAL A 109 21.05 -1.84 -3.91
CA VAL A 109 22.34 -1.15 -4.05
C VAL A 109 23.23 -1.39 -2.82
N ASP A 110 22.63 -1.44 -1.64
CA ASP A 110 23.33 -1.61 -0.36
C ASP A 110 23.20 -3.04 0.23
N ILE A 111 22.86 -4.03 -0.61
CA ILE A 111 22.48 -5.38 -0.17
C ILE A 111 23.57 -6.11 0.61
N ASP A 112 24.84 -5.78 0.36
CA ASP A 112 26.03 -6.34 1.00
C ASP A 112 26.53 -5.53 2.21
N LYS A 113 25.91 -4.38 2.49
CA LYS A 113 26.31 -3.47 3.59
C LYS A 113 25.63 -3.78 4.92
N ALA A 114 24.70 -4.73 4.94
CA ALA A 114 24.01 -5.15 6.15
C ALA A 114 24.89 -6.08 7.00
N TYR A 115 24.81 -5.94 8.33
CA TYR A 115 25.40 -6.92 9.26
C TYR A 115 24.35 -7.56 10.17
N PRO A 116 24.26 -8.90 10.23
CA PRO A 116 24.90 -9.88 9.33
C PRO A 116 24.40 -9.75 7.88
N ALA A 117 25.20 -10.19 6.91
CA ALA A 117 24.90 -10.04 5.48
C ALA A 117 23.54 -10.61 5.03
N TRP A 118 23.04 -11.64 5.72
CA TRP A 118 21.73 -12.23 5.39
C TRP A 118 20.58 -11.21 5.52
N ASN A 119 20.69 -10.23 6.43
CA ASN A 119 19.67 -9.18 6.62
C ASN A 119 19.47 -8.38 5.33
N GLY A 120 20.54 -8.05 4.61
CA GLY A 120 20.45 -7.27 3.37
C GLY A 120 19.64 -7.99 2.30
N TYR A 121 19.91 -9.29 2.10
CA TYR A 121 19.13 -10.12 1.17
C TYR A 121 17.67 -10.25 1.61
N PHE A 122 17.44 -10.54 2.89
CA PHE A 122 16.09 -10.70 3.42
C PHE A 122 15.25 -9.43 3.27
N ASP A 123 15.82 -8.28 3.61
CA ASP A 123 15.14 -7.00 3.48
C ASP A 123 14.82 -6.70 2.03
N PHE A 124 15.80 -6.84 1.12
CA PHE A 124 15.58 -6.62 -0.30
C PHE A 124 14.44 -7.49 -0.86
N PHE A 125 14.47 -8.81 -0.63
CA PHE A 125 13.44 -9.70 -1.15
C PHE A 125 12.08 -9.47 -0.49
N SER A 126 12.05 -9.16 0.81
CA SER A 126 10.81 -8.81 1.51
C SER A 126 10.19 -7.54 0.95
N LEU A 127 10.99 -6.51 0.70
CA LEU A 127 10.56 -5.26 0.07
C LEU A 127 10.09 -5.47 -1.38
N ALA A 128 10.78 -6.31 -2.16
CA ALA A 128 10.40 -6.62 -3.54
C ALA A 128 9.05 -7.36 -3.59
N VAL A 129 8.84 -8.34 -2.72
CA VAL A 129 7.57 -9.07 -2.60
C VAL A 129 6.44 -8.12 -2.15
N ALA A 130 6.71 -7.27 -1.15
CA ALA A 130 5.75 -6.27 -0.71
C ALA A 130 5.39 -5.29 -1.85
N THR A 131 6.38 -4.82 -2.61
CA THR A 131 6.17 -3.97 -3.80
C THR A 131 5.20 -4.61 -4.78
N ILE A 132 5.40 -5.89 -5.11
CA ILE A 132 4.53 -6.64 -6.03
C ILE A 132 3.11 -6.77 -5.47
N ALA A 133 2.98 -7.08 -4.17
CA ALA A 133 1.68 -7.20 -3.51
C ALA A 133 0.90 -5.87 -3.53
N ILE A 134 1.57 -4.75 -3.21
CA ILE A 134 0.97 -3.41 -3.20
C ILE A 134 0.58 -2.98 -4.62
N ALA A 135 1.43 -3.24 -5.62
CA ALA A 135 1.10 -3.02 -7.03
C ALA A 135 -0.13 -3.84 -7.47
N GLY A 136 -0.28 -5.05 -6.97
CA GLY A 136 -1.46 -5.88 -7.14
C GLY A 136 -2.73 -5.23 -6.56
N LEU A 137 -2.66 -4.73 -5.32
CA LEU A 137 -3.75 -3.98 -4.69
C LEU A 137 -4.12 -2.73 -5.48
N LEU A 138 -3.12 -1.97 -5.95
CA LEU A 138 -3.32 -0.80 -6.79
C LEU A 138 -4.06 -1.17 -8.09
N ARG A 139 -3.66 -2.24 -8.77
CA ARG A 139 -4.31 -2.71 -9.98
C ARG A 139 -5.78 -3.07 -9.73
N VAL A 140 -6.07 -3.76 -8.63
CA VAL A 140 -7.45 -4.11 -8.24
C VAL A 140 -8.28 -2.84 -7.97
N ALA A 141 -7.73 -1.90 -7.19
CA ALA A 141 -8.40 -0.65 -6.84
C ALA A 141 -8.70 0.23 -8.06
N ARG A 142 -7.77 0.31 -9.03
CA ARG A 142 -7.99 1.04 -10.29
C ARG A 142 -9.13 0.45 -11.12
N GLY A 143 -9.14 -0.88 -11.28
CA GLY A 143 -10.20 -1.56 -12.01
C GLY A 143 -11.60 -1.32 -11.41
N ASP A 144 -11.69 -1.22 -10.08
CA ASP A 144 -12.96 -0.91 -9.40
C ASP A 144 -13.38 0.55 -9.55
N ALA A 145 -12.43 1.49 -9.50
CA ALA A 145 -12.68 2.90 -9.73
C ALA A 145 -13.17 3.16 -11.17
N GLU A 146 -12.51 2.57 -12.17
CA GLU A 146 -12.87 2.68 -13.58
C GLU A 146 -14.26 2.07 -13.86
N ALA A 147 -14.54 0.88 -13.31
CA ALA A 147 -15.85 0.25 -13.42
C ALA A 147 -16.96 1.07 -12.75
N GLY A 148 -16.65 1.74 -11.63
CA GLY A 148 -17.56 2.67 -10.95
C GLY A 148 -17.87 3.91 -11.79
N ALA A 149 -16.86 4.55 -12.35
CA ALA A 149 -17.00 5.72 -13.22
C ALA A 149 -17.84 5.41 -14.47
N GLY A 150 -17.60 4.26 -15.12
CA GLY A 150 -18.36 3.83 -16.30
C GLY A 150 -19.84 3.54 -16.02
N ARG A 151 -20.20 3.13 -14.79
CA ARG A 151 -21.61 2.98 -14.37
C ARG A 151 -22.28 4.34 -14.15
N SER A 152 -21.57 5.29 -13.53
CA SER A 152 -22.08 6.65 -13.28
C SER A 152 -22.44 7.36 -14.60
N TRP A 153 -21.52 7.36 -15.58
CA TRP A 153 -21.74 7.95 -16.91
C TRP A 153 -22.97 7.41 -17.63
N LYS A 154 -23.16 6.08 -17.62
CA LYS A 154 -24.33 5.44 -18.25
C LYS A 154 -25.65 5.74 -17.53
N GLY A 155 -25.60 6.08 -16.24
CA GLY A 155 -26.79 6.45 -15.47
C GLY A 155 -27.21 7.91 -15.67
N ALA A 156 -26.25 8.81 -15.91
CA ALA A 156 -26.52 10.23 -16.16
C ALA A 156 -27.04 10.53 -17.58
N ASN A 157 -26.76 9.66 -18.55
CA ASN A 157 -27.14 9.84 -19.97
C ASN A 157 -28.35 8.98 -20.38
N ARG A 158 -29.24 8.63 -19.45
CA ARG A 158 -30.50 7.92 -19.68
C ARG A 158 -31.65 8.71 -19.11
#